data_AF-J2SZ84-F1
#
_entry.id   AF-J2SZ84-F1
#
_cell.length_a   1.000
_cell.length_b   1.000
_cell.length_c   1.000
_cell.angle_alpha   90.00
_cell.angle_beta   90.00
_cell.angle_gamma   90.00
#
_symmetry.space_group_name_H-M   'P 1'
#
loop_
_entity.id
_entity.type
_entity.pdbx_description
1 polymer ?
#
loop_
_entity_poly.entity_id
_entity_poly.type
_entity_poly.pdbx_seq_one_letter_code
_entity_poly.pdbx_strand_id
1 'polypeptide(L)'
;MGGWQVICWALVLSTPLLIGPVVYLALQHQGAVSAKTWWAFGYVSLFSQFIGFFAWYAGLAMGGIARVSQIQLLQIFFTIAFSALFFGEHVQPITWLFAGGVIVTVMLGRKTAVRPAQPGTLPAGVQVKP
;
A
#
# COMPACT_ATOMS: atom_id res chain seq x y z
N MET A 1 -11.01 -15.37 3.00
CA MET A 1 -10.74 -14.81 4.35
C MET A 1 -11.28 -13.40 4.36
N GLY A 2 -11.92 -12.94 5.44
CA GLY A 2 -12.31 -11.53 5.54
C GLY A 2 -11.06 -10.65 5.67
N GLY A 3 -11.17 -9.38 5.26
CA GLY A 3 -10.03 -8.45 5.23
C GLY A 3 -9.34 -8.27 6.59
N TRP A 4 -10.09 -8.36 7.68
CA TRP A 4 -9.54 -8.24 9.03
C TRP A 4 -8.69 -9.46 9.44
N GLN A 5 -9.06 -10.68 9.03
CA GLN A 5 -8.23 -11.85 9.30
C GLN A 5 -6.90 -11.77 8.56
N VAL A 6 -6.91 -11.23 7.33
CA VAL A 6 -5.70 -11.08 6.52
C VAL A 6 -4.70 -10.16 7.20
N ILE A 7 -5.13 -9.00 7.71
CA ILE A 7 -4.22 -8.07 8.40
C ILE A 7 -3.70 -8.65 9.72
N CYS A 8 -4.55 -9.33 10.51
CA CYS A 8 -4.12 -9.96 11.75
C CYS A 8 -3.05 -11.04 11.49
N TRP A 9 -3.27 -11.92 10.51
CA TRP A 9 -2.28 -12.91 10.13
C TRP A 9 -1.00 -12.29 9.56
N ALA A 10 -1.11 -11.23 8.75
CA ALA A 10 0.05 -10.50 8.25
C ALA A 10 0.90 -9.93 9.40
N LEU A 11 0.28 -9.39 10.45
CA LEU A 11 0.98 -8.89 11.64
C LEU A 11 1.68 -10.02 12.39
N VAL A 12 1.00 -11.14 12.64
CA VAL A 12 1.59 -12.31 13.32
C VAL A 12 2.81 -12.83 12.54
N LEU A 13 2.68 -12.97 11.22
CA LEU A 13 3.77 -13.43 10.35
C LEU A 13 4.93 -12.43 10.25
N SER A 14 4.64 -11.12 10.31
CA SER A 14 5.68 -10.07 10.25
C SER A 14 6.41 -9.87 11.59
N THR A 15 5.78 -10.22 12.72
CA THR A 15 6.34 -10.04 14.07
C THR A 15 7.75 -10.63 14.25
N PRO A 16 8.03 -11.91 13.89
CA PRO A 16 9.38 -12.47 14.06
C PRO A 16 10.45 -11.73 13.25
N LEU A 17 10.10 -11.20 12.07
CA LEU A 17 11.01 -10.40 11.26
C LEU A 17 11.28 -9.02 11.90
N LEU A 18 10.25 -8.41 12.51
CA LEU A 18 10.35 -7.10 13.13
C LEU A 18 11.01 -7.10 14.50
N ILE A 19 11.00 -8.23 15.22
CA ILE A 19 11.64 -8.36 16.55
C ILE A 19 13.11 -7.95 16.52
N GLY A 20 13.88 -8.39 15.52
CA GLY A 20 15.32 -8.11 15.43
C GLY A 20 15.62 -6.60 15.40
N PRO A 21 15.12 -5.86 14.39
CA PRO A 21 15.31 -4.41 14.32
C PRO A 21 14.75 -3.67 15.53
N VAL A 22 13.58 -4.06 16.05
CA VAL A 22 12.97 -3.40 17.21
C VAL A 22 13.83 -3.57 18.46
N VAL A 23 14.29 -4.79 18.75
CA VAL A 23 15.18 -5.06 19.89
C VAL A 23 16.50 -4.34 19.71
N TYR A 24 17.09 -4.38 18.52
CA TYR A 24 18.33 -3.67 18.22
C TYR A 24 18.19 -2.17 18.50
N LEU A 25 17.15 -1.51 17.99
CA LEU A 25 16.90 -0.08 18.27
C LEU A 25 16.61 0.18 19.76
N ALA A 26 15.86 -0.71 20.42
CA ALA A 26 15.54 -0.57 21.84
C ALA A 26 16.79 -0.63 22.72
N LEU A 27 17.76 -1.48 22.37
CA LEU A 27 19.05 -1.59 23.08
C LEU A 27 19.95 -0.36 22.87
N GLN A 28 19.83 0.32 21.72
CA GLN A 28 20.58 1.56 21.45
C GLN A 28 19.91 2.79 22.09
N HIS A 29 18.62 2.70 22.44
CA HIS A 29 17.90 3.81 23.03
C HIS A 29 18.27 3.98 24.50
N GLN A 30 18.69 5.19 24.86
CA GLN A 30 19.00 5.55 26.24
C GLN A 30 17.93 6.51 26.77
N GLY A 31 17.41 6.21 27.97
CA GLY A 31 16.41 7.03 28.64
C GLY A 31 14.96 6.56 28.43
N ALA A 32 14.04 7.28 29.06
CA ALA A 32 12.62 6.96 29.00
C ALA A 32 11.98 7.54 27.75
N VAL A 33 11.16 6.74 27.07
CA VAL A 33 10.31 7.21 25.97
C VAL A 33 9.20 8.09 26.53
N SER A 34 9.05 9.30 25.97
CA SER A 34 8.04 10.25 26.44
C SER A 34 6.61 9.70 26.30
N ALA A 35 5.71 10.12 27.19
CA ALA A 35 4.29 9.75 27.09
C ALA A 35 3.65 10.22 25.77
N LYS A 36 4.09 11.36 25.22
CA LYS A 36 3.62 11.86 23.91
C LYS A 36 4.00 10.89 22.79
N THR A 37 5.20 10.33 22.82
CA THR A 37 5.67 9.34 21.83
C THR A 37 4.83 8.06 21.90
N TRP A 38 4.49 7.59 23.09
CA TRP A 38 3.59 6.44 23.27
C TRP A 38 2.19 6.70 22.70
N TRP A 39 1.63 7.89 22.94
CA TRP A 39 0.33 8.27 22.37
C TRP A 39 0.38 8.39 20.85
N ALA A 40 1.43 8.99 20.28
CA ALA A 40 1.62 9.07 18.84
C ALA A 40 1.74 7.66 18.22
N PHE A 41 2.50 6.78 18.86
CA PHE A 41 2.63 5.38 18.43
C PHE A 41 1.30 4.64 18.48
N GLY A 42 0.55 4.75 19.58
CA GLY A 42 -0.77 4.14 19.72
C GLY A 42 -1.76 4.66 18.69
N TYR A 43 -1.78 5.97 18.45
CA TYR A 43 -2.63 6.57 17.43
C TYR A 43 -2.32 6.07 16.02
N VAL A 44 -1.04 6.12 15.62
CA VAL A 44 -0.62 5.69 14.28
C VAL A 44 -0.84 4.19 14.08
N SER A 45 -0.56 3.35 15.07
CA SER A 45 -0.70 1.89 14.95
C SER A 45 -2.16 1.42 14.99
N LEU A 46 -2.97 1.92 15.93
CA LEU A 46 -4.33 1.44 16.11
C LEU A 46 -5.34 2.13 15.20
N PHE A 47 -5.34 3.47 15.17
CA PHE A 47 -6.34 4.22 14.40
C PHE A 47 -5.95 4.33 12.94
N SER A 48 -4.79 4.91 12.65
CA SER A 48 -4.39 5.20 11.26
C SER A 48 -4.13 3.91 10.47
N GLN A 49 -3.40 2.97 11.08
CA GLN A 49 -3.00 1.74 10.40
C GLN A 49 -4.06 0.65 10.57
N PHE A 50 -4.28 0.12 11.77
CA PHE A 50 -5.12 -1.06 11.97
C PHE A 50 -6.60 -0.82 11.64
N ILE A 51 -7.25 0.21 12.22
CA ILE A 51 -8.65 0.54 11.92
C ILE A 51 -8.78 1.05 10.48
N GLY A 52 -7.83 1.86 10.01
CA GLY A 52 -7.78 2.34 8.62
C GLY A 52 -7.82 1.21 7.59
N PHE A 53 -7.19 0.07 7.88
CA PHE A 53 -7.25 -1.10 7.00
C PHE A 53 -8.67 -1.64 6.77
N PHE A 54 -9.59 -1.54 7.74
CA PHE A 54 -10.97 -1.99 7.54
C PHE A 54 -11.67 -1.15 6.48
N ALA A 55 -11.58 0.18 6.59
CA ALA A 55 -12.13 1.10 5.62
C ALA A 55 -11.46 0.93 4.25
N TRP A 56 -10.14 0.72 4.23
CA TRP A 56 -9.38 0.48 3.01
C TRP A 56 -9.80 -0.82 2.30
N TYR A 57 -9.91 -1.94 3.02
CA TYR A 57 -10.36 -3.21 2.45
C TYR A 57 -11.81 -3.15 1.98
N ALA A 58 -12.69 -2.45 2.70
CA ALA A 58 -14.04 -2.19 2.22
C ALA A 58 -14.03 -1.36 0.93
N GLY A 59 -13.19 -0.31 0.87
CA GLY A 59 -12.97 0.49 -0.34
C GLY A 59 -12.45 -0.32 -1.53
N LEU A 60 -11.50 -1.23 -1.30
CA LEU A 60 -10.99 -2.16 -2.30
C LEU A 60 -12.08 -3.11 -2.81
N ALA A 61 -12.92 -3.62 -1.91
CA ALA A 61 -14.03 -4.50 -2.27
C ALA A 61 -15.09 -3.78 -3.11
N MET A 62 -15.38 -2.51 -2.80
CA MET A 62 -16.35 -1.69 -3.55
C MET A 62 -15.79 -1.18 -4.89
N GLY A 63 -14.55 -0.71 -4.91
CA GLY A 63 -13.93 -0.04 -6.06
C GLY A 63 -13.17 -0.96 -7.03
N GLY A 64 -12.92 -2.21 -6.63
CA GLY A 64 -12.10 -3.17 -7.35
C GLY A 64 -10.59 -2.93 -7.16
N ILE A 65 -9.86 -3.99 -6.81
CA ILE A 65 -8.43 -3.93 -6.44
C ILE A 65 -7.59 -3.26 -7.53
N ALA A 66 -7.80 -3.64 -8.81
CA ALA A 66 -7.03 -3.12 -9.93
C ALA A 66 -7.27 -1.63 -10.20
N ARG A 67 -8.45 -1.09 -9.89
CA ARG A 67 -8.74 0.34 -10.06
C ARG A 67 -8.14 1.15 -8.92
N VAL A 68 -8.33 0.68 -7.68
CA VAL A 68 -7.83 1.36 -6.49
C VAL A 68 -6.29 1.38 -6.45
N SER A 69 -5.62 0.31 -6.90
CA SER A 69 -4.15 0.31 -7.01
C SER A 69 -3.64 1.37 -8.00
N GLN A 70 -4.37 1.62 -9.09
CA GLN A 70 -4.02 2.69 -10.04
C GLN A 70 -4.21 4.09 -9.46
N ILE A 71 -5.24 4.29 -8.63
CA ILE A 71 -5.42 5.55 -7.89
C ILE A 71 -4.27 5.73 -6.89
N GLN A 72 -3.79 4.65 -6.27
CA GLN A 72 -2.67 4.71 -5.34
C GLN A 72 -1.36 5.13 -6.01
N LEU A 73 -1.15 4.81 -7.29
CA LEU A 73 -0.01 5.37 -8.04
C LEU A 73 -0.08 6.89 -8.17
N LEU A 74 -1.29 7.46 -8.29
CA LEU A 74 -1.48 8.90 -8.35
C LEU A 74 -1.22 9.57 -6.98
N GLN A 75 -1.49 8.86 -5.88
CA GLN A 75 -1.32 9.35 -4.51
C GLN A 75 0.10 9.89 -4.27
N ILE A 76 1.14 9.22 -4.78
CA ILE A 76 2.54 9.61 -4.54
C ILE A 76 2.81 11.01 -5.13
N PHE A 77 2.30 11.29 -6.33
CA PHE A 77 2.46 12.59 -6.98
C PHE A 77 1.69 13.69 -6.25
N PHE A 78 0.46 13.41 -5.83
CA PHE A 78 -0.29 14.37 -5.03
C PHE A 78 0.34 14.62 -3.66
N THR A 79 0.94 13.60 -3.05
CA THR A 79 1.68 13.77 -1.79
C THR A 79 2.83 14.77 -1.97
N ILE A 80 3.65 14.61 -3.02
CA ILE A 80 4.75 15.54 -3.34
C ILE A 80 4.20 16.96 -3.62
N ALA A 81 3.16 17.06 -4.45
CA ALA A 81 2.57 18.35 -4.82
C ALA A 81 1.97 19.08 -3.61
N PHE A 82 1.25 18.35 -2.73
CA PHE A 82 0.66 18.92 -1.53
C PHE A 82 1.70 19.24 -0.46
N SER A 83 2.77 18.46 -0.31
CA SER A 83 3.90 18.84 0.55
C SER A 83 4.54 20.16 0.09
N ALA A 84 4.79 20.32 -1.21
CA ALA A 84 5.31 21.57 -1.75
C ALA A 84 4.34 22.76 -1.52
N LEU A 85 3.04 22.54 -1.76
CA LEU A 85 2.03 23.59 -1.72
C LEU A 85 1.65 24.02 -0.30
N PHE A 86 1.42 23.06 0.60
CA PHE A 86 0.90 23.33 1.95
C PHE A 86 1.99 23.47 3.00
N PHE A 87 3.13 22.78 2.84
CA PHE A 87 4.23 22.80 3.80
C PHE A 87 5.44 23.61 3.31
N GLY A 88 5.40 24.12 2.08
CA GLY A 88 6.46 24.96 1.52
C GLY A 88 7.76 24.19 1.27
N GLU A 89 7.71 22.86 1.20
CA GLU A 89 8.91 22.06 0.98
C GLU A 89 9.49 22.32 -0.41
N HIS A 90 10.81 22.60 -0.46
CA HIS A 90 11.50 22.82 -1.72
C HIS A 90 11.73 21.48 -2.43
N VAL A 91 10.81 21.14 -3.33
CA VAL A 91 10.94 19.96 -4.19
C VAL A 91 11.95 20.26 -5.30
N GLN A 92 13.12 19.64 -5.19
CA GLN A 92 14.19 19.82 -6.16
C GLN A 92 13.71 19.51 -7.60
N PRO A 93 14.19 20.24 -8.61
CA PRO A 93 13.83 20.00 -10.01
C PRO A 93 14.05 18.55 -10.48
N ILE A 94 15.07 17.88 -9.92
CA ILE A 94 15.37 16.48 -10.22
C ILE A 94 14.23 15.54 -9.81
N THR A 95 13.54 15.83 -8.71
CA THR A 95 12.38 15.04 -8.23
C THR A 95 11.22 15.12 -9.23
N TRP A 96 10.99 16.28 -9.83
CA TRP A 96 9.98 16.44 -10.88
C TRP A 96 10.34 15.68 -12.16
N LEU A 97 11.63 15.65 -12.53
CA LEU A 97 12.11 14.86 -13.66
C LEU A 97 11.88 13.36 -13.42
N PHE A 98 12.28 12.85 -12.26
CA PHE A 98 12.04 11.45 -11.88
C PHE A 98 10.55 11.12 -11.83
N ALA A 99 9.73 12.01 -11.27
CA ALA A 99 8.28 11.85 -11.25
C ALA A 99 7.72 11.70 -12.68
N GLY A 100 8.15 12.56 -13.61
CA GLY A 100 7.80 12.43 -15.03
C GLY A 100 8.24 11.09 -15.64
N GLY A 101 9.47 10.65 -15.35
CA GLY A 101 9.99 9.35 -15.77
C GLY A 101 9.14 8.17 -15.27
N VAL A 102 8.77 8.18 -13.98
CA VAL A 102 7.90 7.15 -13.38
C VAL A 102 6.54 7.14 -14.06
N ILE A 103 5.94 8.30 -14.36
CA ILE A 103 4.67 8.38 -15.10
C ILE A 103 4.79 7.71 -16.46
N VAL A 104 5.85 7.99 -17.21
CA VAL A 104 6.10 7.37 -18.53
C VAL A 104 6.25 5.85 -18.40
N THR A 105 7.05 5.37 -17.44
CA THR A 105 7.23 3.94 -17.20
C THR A 105 5.91 3.25 -16.81
N VAL A 106 5.12 3.87 -15.94
CA VAL A 106 3.79 3.36 -15.54
C VAL A 106 2.85 3.31 -16.74
N MET A 107 2.81 4.36 -17.57
CA MET A 107 1.97 4.38 -18.78
C MET A 107 2.36 3.30 -19.79
N LEU A 108 3.66 3.08 -19.99
CA LEU A 108 4.15 2.00 -20.85
C LEU A 108 3.80 0.62 -20.29
N GLY A 109 4.01 0.39 -18.99
CA GLY A 109 3.67 -0.87 -18.32
C GLY A 109 2.16 -1.17 -18.29
N ARG A 110 1.31 -0.15 -18.22
CA ARG A 110 -0.15 -0.34 -18.33
C ARG A 110 -0.59 -0.77 -19.73
N LYS A 111 0.14 -0.37 -20.78
CA LYS A 111 -0.15 -0.77 -22.17
C LYS A 111 0.24 -2.22 -22.47
N THR A 112 1.17 -2.79 -21.70
CA THR A 112 1.60 -4.19 -21.84
C THR A 112 0.82 -5.17 -20.96
N ALA A 113 -0.19 -4.69 -20.22
CA ALA A 113 -1.04 -5.55 -19.39
C ALA A 113 -1.73 -6.63 -20.24
N VAL A 114 -1.39 -7.90 -19.97
CA VAL A 114 -1.87 -9.06 -20.70
C VAL A 114 -3.39 -9.18 -20.55
N ARG A 115 -4.10 -9.24 -21.69
CA ARG A 115 -5.54 -9.52 -21.69
C ARG A 115 -5.78 -10.91 -21.05
N PRO A 116 -6.73 -11.04 -20.11
CA PRO A 116 -7.12 -12.35 -19.62
C PRO A 116 -7.55 -13.23 -20.80
N ALA A 117 -7.08 -14.47 -20.84
CA ALA A 117 -7.53 -15.43 -21.85
C ALA A 117 -9.06 -15.54 -21.77
N GLN A 118 -9.73 -15.37 -22.91
CA GLN A 118 -11.18 -15.41 -23.00
C GLN A 118 -11.67 -16.82 -22.63
N PRO A 119 -12.47 -17.01 -21.57
CA PRO A 119 -13.04 -18.30 -21.26
C PRO A 119 -14.14 -18.57 -22.30
N GLY A 120 -13.84 -19.37 -23.32
CA GLY A 120 -14.87 -19.86 -24.25
C GLY A 120 -14.50 -19.82 -25.72
N THR A 121 -13.47 -20.57 -26.12
CA THR A 121 -13.46 -21.27 -27.41
C THR A 121 -12.98 -22.71 -27.17
N LEU A 122 -13.67 -23.41 -26.26
CA LEU A 122 -13.58 -24.87 -26.27
C LEU A 122 -14.27 -25.36 -27.55
N PRO A 123 -13.60 -26.15 -28.41
CA PRO A 123 -14.26 -26.75 -29.56
C PRO A 123 -15.47 -27.56 -29.07
N ALA A 124 -16.60 -27.39 -29.78
CA ALA A 124 -17.86 -28.06 -29.48
C ALA A 124 -17.63 -29.57 -29.42
N GLY A 125 -17.59 -30.15 -28.23
CA GLY A 125 -17.38 -31.60 -28.09
C GLY A 125 -17.02 -32.10 -26.69
N VAL A 126 -16.44 -31.28 -25.81
CA VAL A 126 -16.10 -31.75 -24.45
C VAL A 126 -17.17 -31.30 -23.46
N GLN A 127 -18.29 -32.03 -23.46
CA GLN A 127 -19.26 -32.03 -22.37
C GLN A 127 -18.61 -32.66 -21.14
N VAL A 128 -18.30 -31.85 -20.12
CA VAL A 128 -17.92 -32.38 -18.80
C VAL A 128 -19.21 -32.75 -18.08
N LYS A 129 -19.46 -34.07 -17.98
CA LYS A 129 -20.62 -34.63 -17.29
C LYS A 129 -20.47 -34.43 -15.76
N PRO A 130 -21.55 -34.12 -15.02
CA PRO A 130 -21.51 -33.74 -13.61
C PRO A 130 -20.95 -34.81 -12.68
#